data_AF-A0A7S2EGZ3-F1
#
_entry.id   AF-A0A7S2EGZ3-F1
#
_cell.length_a   1.000
_cell.length_b   1.000
_cell.length_c   1.000
_cell.angle_alpha   90.00
_cell.angle_beta   90.00
_cell.angle_gamma   90.00
#
_symmetry.space_group_name_H-M   'P 1'
#
loop_
_entity.id
_entity.type
_entity.pdbx_description
1 polymer ?
#
loop_
_entity_poly.entity_id
_entity_poly.type
_entity_poly.pdbx_seq_one_letter_code
_entity_poly.pdbx_strand_id
1 'polypeptide(L)'
;IVEGTWKTDSQRDAVAMLGVLCSEPHSDAVNDHICSALLSVLERLSTTSGGDLAVINEAFDVLMDMYGLEDDDPNSHSGVFQSKNVLKHFEASIPLFEGKIKNMADEQKGKKSIVTEEDLEVWRETALNASRFVEYKKGNS
;
A
#
# COMPACT_ATOMS: atom_id res chain seq x y z
N ILE A 1 25.49 -2.51 15.19
CA ILE A 1 24.25 -1.70 15.27
C ILE A 1 23.85 -1.43 13.83
N VAL A 2 22.73 -2.00 13.39
CA VAL A 2 22.28 -1.96 12.00
C VAL A 2 21.50 -0.66 11.81
N GLU A 3 22.15 0.39 11.30
CA GLU A 3 21.51 1.70 11.07
C GLU A 3 20.40 1.66 9.99
N GLY A 4 20.32 0.58 9.21
CA GLY A 4 19.34 0.43 8.13
C GLY A 4 17.93 0.02 8.57
N THR A 5 17.77 -0.78 9.62
CA THR A 5 16.46 -1.34 10.03
C THR A 5 15.53 -0.29 10.64
N TRP A 6 16.07 0.60 11.48
CA TRP A 6 15.28 1.64 12.19
C TRP A 6 14.59 2.63 11.24
N LYS A 7 15.19 2.88 10.08
CA LYS A 7 14.66 3.84 9.10
C LYS A 7 13.44 3.27 8.37
N THR A 8 13.44 1.98 8.08
CA THR A 8 12.26 1.28 7.54
C THR A 8 11.15 1.21 8.57
N ASP A 9 11.46 0.78 9.80
CA ASP A 9 10.45 0.60 10.85
C ASP A 9 9.72 1.92 11.12
N SER A 10 10.46 3.04 11.22
CA SER A 10 9.87 4.37 11.42
C SER A 10 9.00 4.82 10.24
N GLN A 11 9.34 4.42 9.01
CA GLN A 11 8.53 4.75 7.83
C GLN A 11 7.25 3.92 7.77
N ARG A 12 7.34 2.62 8.05
CA ARG A 12 6.18 1.73 8.16
C ARG A 12 5.23 2.24 9.23
N ASP A 13 5.75 2.49 10.44
CA ASP A 13 4.95 2.97 11.57
C ASP A 13 4.32 4.34 11.26
N ALA A 14 5.01 5.22 10.52
CA ALA A 14 4.43 6.48 10.07
C ALA A 14 3.27 6.28 9.07
N VAL A 15 3.37 5.35 8.13
CA VAL A 15 2.27 5.01 7.21
C VAL A 15 1.11 4.41 7.99
N ALA A 16 1.35 3.47 8.89
CA ALA A 16 0.31 2.87 9.72
C ALA A 16 -0.42 3.91 10.60
N MET A 17 0.32 4.85 11.20
CA MET A 17 -0.28 5.95 11.95
C MET A 17 -1.13 6.87 11.08
N LEU A 18 -0.74 7.12 9.82
CA LEU A 18 -1.59 7.85 8.88
C LEU A 18 -2.89 7.10 8.61
N GLY A 19 -2.85 5.77 8.49
CA GLY A 19 -4.05 4.94 8.39
C GLY A 19 -5.03 5.16 9.53
N VAL A 20 -4.55 5.09 10.77
CA VAL A 20 -5.38 5.35 11.97
C VAL A 20 -5.94 6.77 11.99
N LEU A 21 -5.19 7.76 11.52
CA LEU A 21 -5.70 9.13 11.46
C LEU A 21 -6.74 9.34 10.34
N CYS A 22 -6.64 8.58 9.25
CA CYS A 22 -7.58 8.66 8.13
C CYS A 22 -8.87 7.88 8.35
N SER A 23 -8.96 7.02 9.37
CA SER A 23 -10.20 6.34 9.73
C SER A 23 -11.23 7.28 10.38
N GLU A 24 -10.81 8.46 10.81
CA GLU A 24 -11.69 9.52 11.32
C GLU A 24 -12.09 10.48 10.17
N PRO A 25 -13.27 11.14 10.25
CA PRO A 25 -13.67 12.13 9.26
C PRO A 25 -12.62 13.25 9.11
N HIS A 26 -12.18 13.48 7.89
CA HIS A 26 -11.18 14.50 7.57
C HIS A 26 -11.55 15.25 6.29
N SER A 27 -10.86 16.36 6.01
CA SER A 27 -11.17 17.17 4.81
C SER A 27 -10.56 16.57 3.55
N ASP A 28 -11.16 16.88 2.40
CA ASP A 28 -10.60 16.50 1.08
C ASP A 28 -9.17 17.00 0.87
N ALA A 29 -8.81 18.15 1.43
CA ALA A 29 -7.45 18.68 1.35
C ALA A 29 -6.44 17.80 2.10
N VAL A 30 -6.82 17.27 3.27
CA VAL A 30 -5.98 16.33 4.03
C VAL A 30 -5.88 15.02 3.28
N ASN A 31 -7.00 14.51 2.78
CA ASN A 31 -7.07 13.29 2.00
C ASN A 31 -6.20 13.38 0.73
N ASP A 32 -6.24 14.50 0.00
CA ASP A 32 -5.43 14.75 -1.20
C ASP A 32 -3.92 14.66 -0.91
N HIS A 33 -3.49 15.30 0.19
CA HIS A 33 -2.09 15.28 0.61
C HIS A 33 -1.63 13.87 1.01
N ILE A 34 -2.43 13.16 1.79
CA ILE A 34 -2.11 11.81 2.25
C ILE A 34 -2.09 10.85 1.07
N CYS A 35 -3.11 10.87 0.22
CA CYS A 35 -3.17 10.10 -1.02
C CYS A 35 -1.92 10.33 -1.88
N SER A 36 -1.55 11.60 -2.12
CA SER A 36 -0.37 11.93 -2.92
C SER A 36 0.92 11.35 -2.32
N ALA A 37 1.06 11.39 -0.99
CA ALA A 37 2.20 10.81 -0.30
C ALA A 37 2.23 9.28 -0.41
N LEU A 38 1.09 8.60 -0.24
CA LEU A 38 0.97 7.14 -0.35
C LEU A 38 1.18 6.64 -1.78
N LEU A 39 0.64 7.33 -2.80
CA LEU A 39 0.91 7.03 -4.20
C LEU A 39 2.40 7.18 -4.53
N SER A 40 3.07 8.21 -3.98
CA SER A 40 4.52 8.39 -4.11
C SER A 40 5.32 7.27 -3.43
N VAL A 41 4.75 6.58 -2.43
CA VAL A 41 5.33 5.37 -1.85
C VAL A 41 5.17 4.19 -2.82
N LEU A 42 3.98 3.97 -3.39
CA LEU A 42 3.75 2.91 -4.37
C LEU A 42 4.65 3.05 -5.60
N GLU A 43 4.86 4.27 -6.11
CA GLU A 43 5.75 4.53 -7.25
C GLU A 43 7.18 4.04 -7.02
N ARG A 44 7.63 3.91 -5.76
CA ARG A 44 8.95 3.37 -5.42
C ARG A 44 9.12 1.92 -5.88
N LEU A 45 8.04 1.16 -6.07
CA LEU A 45 8.09 -0.20 -6.64
C LEU A 45 8.80 -0.24 -7.99
N SER A 46 8.64 0.81 -8.81
CA SER A 46 9.24 0.94 -10.14
C SER A 46 10.72 1.34 -10.13
N THR A 47 11.25 1.74 -8.98
CA THR A 47 12.64 2.19 -8.85
C THR A 47 13.61 1.01 -8.73
N THR A 48 14.90 1.24 -9.01
CA THR A 48 15.94 0.18 -8.98
C THR A 48 16.16 -0.40 -7.58
N SER A 49 15.93 0.37 -6.51
CA SER A 49 15.93 -0.14 -5.12
C SER A 49 14.61 -0.82 -4.73
N GLY A 50 13.69 -0.96 -5.70
CA GLY A 50 12.24 -0.92 -5.61
C GLY A 50 11.52 -1.07 -4.28
N GLY A 51 11.73 -0.06 -3.42
CA GLY A 51 11.00 0.20 -2.18
C GLY A 51 11.14 -0.88 -1.11
N ASP A 52 10.88 -0.49 0.13
CA ASP A 52 10.74 -1.45 1.21
C ASP A 52 9.33 -2.05 1.17
N LEU A 53 9.24 -3.38 1.04
CA LEU A 53 7.96 -4.07 0.86
C LEU A 53 7.03 -3.90 2.06
N ALA A 54 7.57 -3.77 3.28
CA ALA A 54 6.73 -3.52 4.46
C ALA A 54 6.06 -2.14 4.39
N VAL A 55 6.79 -1.12 3.91
CA VAL A 55 6.23 0.24 3.77
C VAL A 55 5.22 0.31 2.61
N ILE A 56 5.48 -0.42 1.52
CA ILE A 56 4.54 -0.52 0.39
C ILE A 56 3.28 -1.28 0.78
N ASN A 57 3.41 -2.35 1.59
CA ASN A 57 2.29 -3.10 2.14
C ASN A 57 1.33 -2.19 2.89
N GLU A 58 1.84 -1.44 3.87
CA GLU A 58 1.03 -0.48 4.63
C GLU A 58 0.41 0.59 3.73
N ALA A 59 1.11 1.05 2.69
CA ALA A 59 0.53 2.03 1.78
C ALA A 59 -0.67 1.47 1.00
N PHE A 60 -0.64 0.19 0.60
CA PHE A 60 -1.80 -0.47 0.02
C PHE A 60 -2.95 -0.57 1.03
N ASP A 61 -2.68 -1.05 2.24
CA ASP A 61 -3.72 -1.24 3.27
C ASP A 61 -4.40 0.09 3.61
N VAL A 62 -3.63 1.15 3.86
CA VAL A 62 -4.18 2.48 4.15
C VAL A 62 -5.01 3.03 2.98
N LEU A 63 -4.55 2.88 1.74
CA LEU A 63 -5.34 3.32 0.58
C LEU A 63 -6.63 2.52 0.40
N MET A 64 -6.61 1.21 0.67
CA MET A 64 -7.81 0.38 0.63
C MET A 64 -8.79 0.73 1.76
N ASP A 65 -8.31 1.07 2.95
CA ASP A 65 -9.15 1.51 4.05
C ASP A 65 -9.79 2.87 3.77
N MET A 66 -9.00 3.83 3.25
CA MET A 66 -9.47 5.17 2.92
C MET A 66 -10.55 5.16 1.82
N TYR A 67 -10.40 4.28 0.83
CA TYR A 67 -11.25 4.28 -0.36
C TYR A 67 -12.13 3.04 -0.48
N GLY A 68 -12.18 2.18 0.54
CA GLY A 68 -12.96 0.94 0.59
C GLY A 68 -14.46 1.17 0.82
N LEU A 69 -14.84 2.37 1.25
CA LEU A 69 -16.23 2.74 1.49
C LEU A 69 -17.05 2.79 0.20
N GLU A 70 -18.36 2.61 0.35
CA GLU A 70 -19.34 2.77 -0.73
C GLU A 70 -19.43 4.24 -1.16
N ASP A 71 -19.74 4.48 -2.44
CA ASP A 71 -19.68 5.83 -3.01
C ASP A 71 -20.74 6.80 -2.43
N ASP A 72 -21.79 6.26 -1.81
CA ASP A 72 -22.81 7.04 -1.09
C ASP A 72 -22.44 7.33 0.37
N ASP A 73 -21.32 6.79 0.87
CA ASP A 73 -20.77 7.19 2.17
C ASP A 73 -20.22 8.62 2.08
N PRO A 74 -20.64 9.53 2.98
CA PRO A 74 -20.16 10.92 2.99
C PRO A 74 -18.64 11.06 3.23
N ASN A 75 -17.96 10.01 3.70
CA ASN A 75 -16.52 9.95 3.90
C ASN A 75 -15.80 9.11 2.82
N SER A 76 -16.47 8.68 1.75
CA SER A 76 -15.85 7.85 0.69
C SER A 76 -14.74 8.57 -0.10
N HIS A 77 -14.68 9.90 0.00
CA HIS A 77 -13.71 10.76 -0.68
C HIS A 77 -13.54 10.44 -2.18
N SER A 78 -14.64 10.04 -2.84
CA SER A 78 -14.67 9.58 -4.23
C SER A 78 -14.07 10.58 -5.22
N GLY A 79 -14.22 11.89 -4.97
CA GLY A 79 -13.62 12.94 -5.80
C GLY A 79 -12.09 12.93 -5.82
N VAL A 80 -11.43 12.68 -4.69
CA VAL A 80 -9.96 12.57 -4.63
C VAL A 80 -9.51 11.27 -5.26
N PHE A 81 -10.20 10.17 -4.97
CA PHE A 81 -9.93 8.86 -5.57
C PHE A 81 -9.89 8.92 -7.10
N GLN A 82 -10.92 9.53 -7.70
CA GLN A 82 -11.04 9.71 -9.15
C GLN A 82 -9.98 10.68 -9.71
N SER A 83 -9.82 11.86 -9.10
CA SER A 83 -8.89 12.88 -9.61
C SER A 83 -7.43 12.45 -9.57
N LYS A 84 -7.03 11.66 -8.57
CA LYS A 84 -5.68 11.09 -8.44
C LYS A 84 -5.49 9.79 -9.23
N ASN A 85 -6.51 9.29 -9.92
CA ASN A 85 -6.47 8.01 -10.63
C ASN A 85 -5.97 6.85 -9.76
N VAL A 86 -6.36 6.80 -8.48
CA VAL A 86 -5.84 5.81 -7.50
C VAL A 86 -5.94 4.39 -8.03
N LEU A 87 -7.06 4.05 -8.69
CA LEU A 87 -7.27 2.75 -9.30
C LEU A 87 -6.18 2.35 -10.31
N LYS A 88 -5.73 3.29 -11.16
CA LYS A 88 -4.66 3.02 -12.15
C LYS A 88 -3.31 2.79 -11.46
N HIS A 89 -3.05 3.47 -10.35
CA HIS A 89 -1.85 3.23 -9.56
C HIS A 89 -1.86 1.82 -8.94
N PHE A 90 -3.01 1.34 -8.45
CA PHE A 90 -3.17 -0.04 -8.00
C PHE A 90 -2.89 -1.03 -9.14
N GLU A 91 -3.55 -0.87 -10.29
CA GLU A 91 -3.38 -1.76 -11.45
C GLU A 91 -1.92 -1.85 -11.92
N ALA A 92 -1.17 -0.74 -11.87
CA ALA A 92 0.24 -0.71 -12.22
C ALA A 92 1.14 -1.32 -11.13
N SER A 93 0.78 -1.17 -9.86
CA SER A 93 1.66 -1.48 -8.72
C SER A 93 1.54 -2.94 -8.24
N ILE A 94 0.34 -3.52 -8.27
CA ILE A 94 0.09 -4.91 -7.83
C ILE A 94 1.04 -5.91 -8.50
N PRO A 95 1.16 -5.98 -9.85
CA PRO A 95 2.04 -6.98 -10.47
C PRO A 95 3.52 -6.79 -10.12
N LEU A 96 3.95 -5.55 -9.87
CA LEU A 96 5.33 -5.26 -9.42
C LEU A 96 5.55 -5.74 -7.98
N PHE A 97 4.56 -5.54 -7.12
CA PHE A 97 4.59 -5.97 -5.72
C PHE A 97 4.63 -7.51 -5.62
N GLU A 98 3.72 -8.20 -6.33
CA GLU A 98 3.72 -9.67 -6.42
C GLU A 98 5.04 -10.25 -6.93
N GLY A 99 5.60 -9.64 -7.98
CA GLY A 99 6.89 -10.03 -8.53
C GLY A 99 8.03 -9.93 -7.52
N LYS A 100 8.04 -8.87 -6.69
CA LYS A 100 9.04 -8.68 -5.64
C LYS A 100 8.87 -9.65 -4.48
N ILE A 101 7.64 -9.90 -4.02
CA ILE A 101 7.36 -10.90 -2.99
C ILE A 101 7.88 -12.27 -3.44
N LYS A 102 7.61 -12.64 -4.70
CA LYS A 102 8.10 -13.91 -5.27
C LYS A 102 9.62 -13.99 -5.31
N ASN A 103 10.28 -12.95 -5.83
CA ASN A 103 11.74 -12.90 -5.88
C ASN A 103 12.35 -13.03 -4.48
N MET A 104 11.77 -12.34 -3.50
CA MET A 104 12.24 -12.43 -2.12
C MET A 104 12.03 -13.83 -1.54
N ALA A 105 10.86 -14.45 -1.74
CA ALA A 105 10.61 -15.82 -1.31
C ALA A 105 11.59 -16.83 -1.95
N ASP A 106 11.94 -16.64 -3.22
CA ASP A 106 12.92 -17.49 -3.91
C ASP A 106 14.35 -17.28 -3.40
N GLU A 107 14.75 -16.04 -3.10
CA GLU A 107 16.06 -15.68 -2.53
C GLU A 107 16.28 -16.22 -1.12
N GLN A 108 15.20 -16.42 -0.35
CA GLN A 108 15.24 -16.94 1.01
C GLN A 108 15.48 -18.45 1.09
N LYS A 109 15.25 -19.21 0.01
CA LYS A 109 15.46 -20.67 -0.01
C LYS A 109 16.93 -21.00 0.30
N GLY A 110 17.18 -21.39 1.55
CA GLY A 110 18.50 -21.81 2.04
C GLY A 110 19.37 -20.71 2.65
N LYS A 111 18.83 -19.52 2.96
CA LYS A 111 19.55 -18.43 3.65
C LYS A 111 18.78 -17.96 4.88
N LYS A 112 19.51 -17.51 5.92
CA LYS A 112 18.92 -16.83 7.07
C LYS A 112 18.49 -15.42 6.62
N SER A 113 17.19 -15.22 6.46
CA SER A 113 16.57 -13.96 6.05
C SER A 113 16.14 -13.14 7.26
N ILE A 114 16.09 -11.81 7.09
CA ILE A 114 15.45 -10.89 8.05
C ILE A 114 13.93 -10.92 7.86
N VAL A 115 13.47 -11.12 6.63
CA VAL A 115 12.06 -11.29 6.28
C VAL A 115 11.65 -12.72 6.55
N THR A 116 10.56 -12.91 7.26
CA THR A 116 10.01 -14.19 7.69
C THR A 116 8.99 -14.73 6.69
N GLU A 117 8.59 -16.00 6.82
CA GLU A 117 7.48 -16.53 5.99
C GLU A 117 6.16 -15.84 6.35
N GLU A 118 5.95 -15.45 7.61
CA GLU A 118 4.78 -14.69 8.05
C GLU A 118 4.70 -13.33 7.34
N ASP A 119 5.82 -12.60 7.22
CA ASP A 119 5.87 -11.36 6.45
C ASP A 119 5.46 -11.59 4.98
N LEU A 120 5.95 -12.67 4.36
CA LEU A 120 5.59 -13.02 2.99
C LEU A 120 4.11 -13.39 2.85
N GLU A 121 3.53 -14.08 3.83
CA GLU A 121 2.10 -14.42 3.86
C GLU A 121 1.24 -13.15 3.95
N VAL A 122 1.57 -12.23 4.85
CA VAL A 122 0.90 -10.92 4.99
C VAL A 122 0.95 -10.16 3.67
N TRP A 123 2.11 -10.06 3.03
CA TRP A 123 2.24 -9.31 1.78
C TRP A 123 1.48 -9.97 0.61
N ARG A 124 1.39 -11.30 0.57
CA ARG A 124 0.56 -12.02 -0.41
C ARG A 124 -0.93 -11.74 -0.18
N GLU A 125 -1.36 -11.69 1.08
CA GLU A 125 -2.73 -11.33 1.44
C GLU A 125 -3.06 -9.89 1.03
N THR A 126 -2.19 -8.92 1.30
CA THR A 126 -2.38 -7.54 0.85
C THR A 126 -2.43 -7.43 -0.67
N ALA A 127 -1.58 -8.16 -1.42
CA ALA A 127 -1.66 -8.19 -2.88
C ALA A 127 -3.00 -8.75 -3.40
N LEU A 128 -3.52 -9.80 -2.75
CA LEU A 128 -4.83 -10.38 -3.07
C LEU A 128 -5.96 -9.40 -2.75
N ASN A 129 -5.92 -8.74 -1.59
CA ASN A 129 -6.91 -7.75 -1.20
C ASN A 129 -6.88 -6.54 -2.13
N ALA A 130 -5.71 -6.07 -2.53
CA ALA A 130 -5.55 -4.99 -3.51
C ALA A 130 -6.15 -5.38 -4.88
N SER A 131 -5.98 -6.63 -5.31
CA SER A 131 -6.61 -7.12 -6.54
C SER A 131 -8.14 -7.15 -6.44
N ARG A 132 -8.69 -7.64 -5.33
CA ARG A 132 -10.14 -7.61 -5.05
C ARG A 132 -10.68 -6.19 -4.98
N PHE A 133 -9.93 -5.27 -4.39
CA PHE A 133 -10.28 -3.85 -4.32
C PHE A 133 -10.40 -3.24 -5.73
N VAL A 134 -9.46 -3.55 -6.63
CA VAL A 134 -9.53 -3.11 -8.03
C VAL A 134 -10.78 -3.65 -8.72
N GLU A 135 -11.08 -4.94 -8.56
CA GLU A 135 -12.27 -5.57 -9.16
C GLU A 135 -13.56 -4.95 -8.61
N TYR A 136 -13.64 -4.76 -7.29
CA TYR A 136 -14.76 -4.13 -6.62
C TYR A 136 -15.00 -2.71 -7.14
N LYS A 137 -13.96 -1.88 -7.21
CA LYS A 137 -14.09 -0.51 -7.70
C LYS A 137 -14.46 -0.47 -9.18
N LYS A 138 -13.97 -1.37 -10.03
CA LYS A 138 -14.42 -1.46 -11.43
C LYS A 138 -15.88 -1.86 -11.58
N GLY A 139 -16.40 -2.68 -10.68
CA GLY A 139 -17.81 -3.09 -10.69
C GLY A 139 -18.77 -1.99 -10.23
N ASN A 140 -18.29 -1.03 -9.44
CA ASN A 140 -19.08 0.03 -8.84
C ASN A 140 -18.76 1.44 -9.37
N SER A 141 -17.83 1.58 -10.33
CA SER A 141 -17.49 2.86 -10.99
C SER A 141 -18.30 3.12 -12.25
#